data_AF-A0A961EC21-F1
#
_entry.id   AF-A0A961EC21-F1
#
_cell.length_a   1.000
_cell.length_b   1.000
_cell.length_c   1.000
_cell.angle_alpha   90.00
_cell.angle_beta   90.00
_cell.angle_gamma   90.00
#
_symmetry.space_group_name_H-M   'P 1'
#
loop_
_entity.id
_entity.type
_entity.pdbx_description
1 polymer ?
#
loop_
_entity_poly.entity_id
_entity_poly.type
_entity_poly.pdbx_seq_one_letter_code
_entity_poly.pdbx_strand_id
1 'polypeptide(L)' 'MADALAVYMDGVRCGLLTQSDSGDLRFDYDDNYRNETDPTPLSLSMPTATRRLTVSRTTSSPLSPH' A
#
# COMPACT_ATOMS: atom_id res chain seq x y z
N MET A 1 11.30 -3.96 -13.59
CA MET A 1 11.43 -4.87 -12.41
C MET A 1 10.73 -4.12 -11.30
N ALA A 2 9.63 -4.67 -10.75
CA ALA A 2 8.88 -3.95 -9.72
C ALA A 2 9.68 -3.94 -8.41
N ASP A 3 9.99 -2.74 -7.91
CA ASP A 3 10.57 -2.58 -6.59
C ASP A 3 9.52 -2.93 -5.52
N ALA A 4 9.93 -3.71 -4.52
CA ALA A 4 9.03 -4.23 -3.50
C ALA A 4 9.60 -3.99 -2.09
N LEU A 5 8.74 -3.48 -1.21
CA LEU A 5 9.05 -3.17 0.18
C LEU A 5 8.15 -3.99 1.10
N ALA A 6 8.76 -4.80 1.96
CA ALA A 6 8.04 -5.48 3.02
C ALA A 6 7.69 -4.49 4.13
N VAL A 7 6.42 -4.45 4.53
CA VAL A 7 5.93 -3.55 5.59
C VAL A 7 5.75 -4.35 6.87
N TYR A 8 6.33 -3.85 7.96
CA TYR A 8 6.24 -4.43 9.29
C TYR A 8 5.62 -3.43 10.27
N MET A 9 4.77 -3.92 11.18
CA MET A 9 4.21 -3.16 12.28
C MET A 9 4.41 -3.97 13.56
N ASP A 10 5.00 -3.34 14.56
CA ASP A 10 5.37 -3.99 15.83
C ASP A 10 6.15 -5.31 15.65
N GLY A 11 7.01 -5.37 14.64
CA GLY A 11 7.79 -6.57 14.30
C GLY A 11 7.03 -7.66 13.53
N VAL A 12 5.73 -7.51 13.30
CA VAL A 12 4.92 -8.43 12.49
C VAL A 12 4.87 -7.95 11.05
N ARG A 13 5.03 -8.87 10.08
CA ARG A 13 4.90 -8.54 8.65
C ARG A 13 3.45 -8.29 8.29
N CYS A 14 3.10 -7.04 8.03
CA CYS A 14 1.74 -6.63 7.70
C CYS A 14 1.38 -6.85 6.24
N GLY A 15 2.36 -6.81 5.34
CA GLY A 15 2.10 -6.88 3.91
C GLY A 15 3.28 -6.50 3.04
N LEU A 16 2.97 -6.27 1.76
CA LEU A 16 3.94 -5.92 0.72
C LEU A 16 3.46 -4.70 -0.05
N LEU A 17 4.33 -3.69 -0.14
CA LEU A 17 4.17 -2.55 -1.04
C LEU A 17 4.97 -2.83 -2.31
N THR A 18 4.31 -2.77 -3.46
CA THR A 18 4.93 -2.90 -4.78
C THR A 18 4.76 -1.60 -5.56
N GLN A 19 5.82 -1.16 -6.23
CA GLN A 19 5.75 -0.07 -7.20
C GLN A 19 5.80 -0.63 -8.62
N SER A 20 4.81 -0.26 -9.43
CA SER A 20 4.81 -0.53 -10.86
C SER A 20 5.80 0.39 -11.60
N ASP A 21 6.21 0.01 -12.81
CA ASP A 21 7.09 0.84 -13.65
C ASP A 21 6.45 2.19 -14.04
N SER A 22 5.10 2.29 -14.05
CA SER A 22 4.34 3.55 -14.22
C SER A 22 4.30 4.43 -12.96
N GLY A 23 4.84 3.93 -11.84
CA GLY A 23 4.91 4.66 -10.58
C GLY A 23 3.66 4.53 -9.71
N ASP A 24 2.67 3.73 -10.11
CA ASP A 24 1.54 3.35 -9.26
C ASP A 24 2.05 2.49 -8.10
N LEU A 25 1.54 2.80 -6.91
CA LEU A 25 1.83 2.06 -5.69
C LEU A 25 0.68 1.12 -5.38
N ARG A 26 1.01 -0.11 -5.04
CA ARG A 26 0.04 -1.09 -4.60
C ARG A 26 0.49 -1.72 -3.31
N PHE A 27 -0.40 -1.73 -2.33
CA PHE A 27 -0.21 -2.40 -1.05
C PHE A 27 -1.15 -3.60 -0.96
N ASP A 28 -0.61 -4.76 -0.62
CA ASP A 28 -1.36 -5.97 -0.29
C ASP A 28 -1.08 -6.35 1.17
N TYR A 29 -2.14 -6.46 1.98
CA TYR A 29 -2.03 -7.00 3.34
C TYR A 29 -1.69 -8.49 3.28
N ASP A 30 -0.84 -8.93 4.21
CA ASP A 30 -0.59 -10.34 4.48
C ASP A 30 -1.84 -10.96 5.12
N ASP A 31 -2.24 -12.12 4.63
CA ASP A 31 -3.44 -12.79 5.12
C ASP A 31 -3.27 -13.27 6.57
N ASN A 32 -2.04 -13.57 7.02
CA ASN A 32 -1.79 -13.91 8.41
C ASN A 32 -2.03 -12.72 9.33
N TYR A 33 -1.50 -11.54 8.95
CA TYR A 33 -1.71 -10.30 9.70
C TYR A 33 -3.20 -9.96 9.79
N ARG A 34 -3.96 -10.11 8.70
CA ARG A 34 -5.41 -9.85 8.70
C ARG A 34 -6.23 -10.80 9.57
N ASN A 35 -5.74 -12.02 9.80
CA ASN A 35 -6.46 -13.04 10.57
C ASN A 35 -6.12 -13.01 12.06
N GLU A 36 -5.27 -12.09 12.51
CA GLU A 36 -5.05 -11.83 13.94
C GLU A 36 -6.32 -11.31 14.61
N THR A 37 -6.40 -11.45 15.94
CA THR A 37 -7.61 -11.12 16.71
C THR A 37 -7.95 -9.64 16.70
N ASP A 38 -6.95 -8.76 16.60
CA ASP A 38 -7.11 -7.30 16.56
C ASP A 38 -5.98 -6.62 15.76
N PRO A 39 -5.96 -6.77 14.42
CA PRO A 39 -4.86 -6.27 13.62
C PRO A 39 -4.95 -4.76 13.45
N THR A 40 -3.86 -4.06 13.80
CA THR A 40 -3.81 -2.61 13.66
C THR A 40 -3.77 -2.22 12.17
N PRO A 41 -4.71 -1.41 11.65
CA PRO A 41 -4.66 -0.97 10.27
C PRO A 41 -3.52 0.02 10.05
N LEU A 42 -2.87 -0.04 8.88
CA LEU A 42 -1.84 0.94 8.48
C LEU A 42 -2.34 2.38 8.43
N SER A 43 -3.63 2.55 8.13
CA SER A 43 -4.31 3.83 8.14
C SER A 43 -5.82 3.59 8.21
N LEU A 44 -6.56 4.56 8.72
CA LEU A 44 -8.03 4.53 8.68
C LEU A 44 -8.56 4.49 7.23
N SER A 45 -7.80 5.07 6.28
CA SER A 45 -8.10 5.00 4.85
C SER A 45 -7.68 3.67 4.20
N MET A 46 -7.00 2.79 4.94
CA MET A 46 -6.54 1.48 4.51
C MET A 46 -6.93 0.40 5.55
N PRO A 47 -8.23 0.14 5.77
CA PRO A 47 -8.67 -0.81 6.78
C PRO A 47 -8.20 -2.23 6.44
N THR A 48 -7.94 -3.06 7.46
CA THR A 48 -7.52 -4.46 7.32
C THR A 48 -8.56 -5.35 6.62
N ALA A 49 -9.84 -4.93 6.61
CA ALA A 49 -10.89 -5.56 5.81
C ALA A 49 -10.61 -5.49 4.28
N THR A 50 -9.92 -4.45 3.84
CA THR A 50 -9.55 -4.25 2.43
C THR A 50 -8.18 -4.86 2.18
N ARG A 51 -8.16 -6.04 1.55
CA ARG A 51 -6.91 -6.79 1.28
C ARG A 51 -5.88 -6.01 0.45
N ARG A 52 -6.34 -5.16 -0.46
CA ARG A 52 -5.48 -4.47 -1.43
C ARG A 52 -5.90 -3.03 -1.64
N LEU A 53 -4.92 -2.14 -1.64
CA LEU A 53 -5.11 -0.77 -2.11
C LEU A 53 -4.14 -0.47 -3.26
N THR A 54 -4.61 0.24 -4.28
CA THR A 54 -3.76 0.81 -5.33
C THR A 54 -3.94 2.32 -5.35
N VAL A 55 -2.83 3.04 -5.36
CA VAL A 55 -2.78 4.49 -5.46
C VAL A 55 -1.97 4.85 -6.69
N SER A 56 -2.61 5.55 -7.62
CA SER A 56 -1.93 6.04 -8.81
C SER A 56 -1.21 7.34 -8.55
N ARG A 57 -0.02 7.47 -9.13
CA ARG A 57 0.74 8.72 -9.06
C ARG A 57 0.03 9.75 -9.93
N THR A 58 -0.70 10.68 -9.33
CA THR A 58 -1.17 11.87 -10.03
C THR A 58 0.02 12.79 -10.24
N THR A 59 0.71 12.62 -11.38
CA THR A 59 1.59 13.67 -11.87
C THR A 59 0.69 14.84 -12.23
N SER A 60 0.60 15.82 -11.31
CA SER A 60 0.04 17.13 -11.60
C SER A 60 0.80 17.66 -12.82
N SER A 61 0.16 17.62 -13.99
CA SER A 61 0.69 18.23 -15.19
C SER A 61 0.87 19.72 -14.86
N PRO A 62 2.06 20.32 -15.01
CA PRO A 62 2.19 21.75 -14.83
C PRO A 62 1.24 22.40 -15.83
N LEU A 63 0.25 23.14 -15.31
CA LEU A 63 -0.62 23.98 -16.14
C LEU A 63 0.28 24.80 -17.04
N SER A 64 0.15 24.58 -18.35
CA SER A 64 0.80 25.39 -19.37
C SER A 64 0.33 26.84 -19.16
N PRO A 65 1.21 27.82 -18.91
CA PRO A 65 0.81 29.21 -18.88
C PRO A 65 0.46 29.61 -20.31
N HIS A 66 -0.72 30.20 -20.50
CA HIS A 66 -1.12 30.84 -21.74
C HIS A 66 -1.30 32.35 -21.49
#